data_AF-A0A963MFI0-F1
#
_entry.id   AF-A0A963MFI0-F1
#
_cell.length_a   1.000
_cell.length_b   1.000
_cell.length_c   1.000
_cell.angle_alpha   90.00
_cell.angle_beta   90.00
_cell.angle_gamma   90.00
#
_symmetry.space_group_name_H-M   'P 1'
#
loop_
_entity.id
_entity.type
_entity.pdbx_description
1 polymer ?
#
loop_
_entity_poly.entity_id
_entity_poly.type
_entity_poly.pdbx_seq_one_letter_code
_entity_poly.pdbx_strand_id
1 'polypeptide(L)'
;VRYTAGVPELLDGIEIVLVAVGLFAVAEALYAVLYEGGPPESQNKLSRVHMTLSDWRRSWPAWIRGTVIGFPFGTIPAGGSEIPTFLSYAAEKKAAKGEHQKEFGTSGAIEGVAGPEAANNAAITATLIPLLTLGIPTSNTTAILLGAFQNYGIQPGPQLFTSSADLVWALIASLYIGNVMLLILNLPMVGLWVKLLKIPKQYLYAGILIFATVGVYGMRQSAFDLVLLYLIGLIGVVMRRYDFPTAPVVVGMILGPLAEAQMRNALSMGEGNWLVFVERPMSATLLAVVIAVLVVPRLLRRWSARRGLPKGSGRRS
;
A
#
# COMPACT_ATOMS: atom_id res chain seq x y z
N VAL A 1 -16.01 -11.17 23.45
CA VAL A 1 -14.77 -10.62 22.88
C VAL A 1 -13.99 -11.75 22.22
N ARG A 2 -13.63 -11.63 20.94
CA ARG A 2 -12.87 -12.67 20.20
C ARG A 2 -11.41 -12.23 20.10
N TYR A 3 -10.49 -13.19 20.05
CA TYR A 3 -9.04 -13.01 19.85
C TYR A 3 -8.25 -12.23 20.93
N THR A 4 -8.83 -11.95 22.09
CA THR A 4 -8.12 -11.23 23.17
C THR A 4 -7.33 -12.12 24.12
N ALA A 5 -7.52 -13.44 24.10
CA ALA A 5 -6.84 -14.40 25.00
C ALA A 5 -6.85 -14.00 26.51
N GLY A 6 -7.75 -13.11 26.94
CA GLY A 6 -7.81 -12.56 28.31
C GLY A 6 -6.97 -11.31 28.57
N VAL A 7 -6.25 -10.78 27.58
CA VAL A 7 -5.41 -9.57 27.67
C VAL A 7 -6.21 -8.35 27.23
N PRO A 8 -6.47 -7.35 28.11
CA PRO A 8 -7.20 -6.13 27.79
C PRO A 8 -6.60 -5.35 26.61
N GLU A 9 -5.28 -5.35 26.49
CA GLU A 9 -4.54 -4.62 25.45
C GLU A 9 -4.76 -5.20 24.04
N LEU A 10 -5.24 -6.44 23.94
CA LEU A 10 -5.64 -7.04 22.66
C LEU A 10 -7.08 -6.64 22.24
N LEU A 11 -7.84 -5.92 23.08
CA LEU A 11 -9.20 -5.46 22.76
C LEU A 11 -9.21 -4.53 21.55
N ASP A 12 -8.19 -3.69 21.42
CA ASP A 12 -8.00 -2.76 20.29
C ASP A 12 -7.41 -3.46 19.05
N GLY A 13 -7.13 -4.77 19.14
CA GLY A 13 -6.50 -5.56 18.08
C GLY A 13 -5.02 -5.23 17.88
N ILE A 14 -4.34 -6.06 17.09
CA ILE A 14 -2.94 -5.83 16.73
C ILE A 14 -2.88 -4.78 15.63
N GLU A 15 -2.07 -3.74 15.82
CA GLU A 15 -1.90 -2.74 14.77
C GLU A 15 -1.16 -3.28 13.56
N ILE A 16 -1.73 -3.04 12.38
CA ILE A 16 -1.08 -3.36 11.10
C ILE A 16 0.26 -2.63 10.99
N VAL A 17 0.31 -1.36 11.42
CA VAL A 17 1.52 -0.54 11.40
C VAL A 17 2.60 -1.16 12.30
N LEU A 18 2.24 -1.59 13.51
CA LEU A 18 3.15 -2.27 14.44
C LEU A 18 3.73 -3.54 13.82
N VAL A 19 2.90 -4.38 13.20
CA VAL A 19 3.35 -5.62 12.55
C VAL A 19 4.28 -5.32 11.37
N ALA A 20 3.93 -4.34 10.53
CA ALA A 20 4.75 -3.94 9.39
C ALA A 20 6.12 -3.39 9.83
N VAL A 21 6.14 -2.51 10.85
CA VAL A 21 7.39 -1.97 11.42
C VAL A 21 8.21 -3.08 12.08
N GLY A 22 7.57 -4.02 12.79
CA GLY A 22 8.24 -5.20 13.35
C GLY A 22 8.91 -6.06 12.27
N LEU A 23 8.14 -6.48 11.27
CA LEU A 23 8.62 -7.40 10.22
C LEU A 23 9.61 -6.78 9.22
N PHE A 24 9.57 -5.46 8.99
CA PHE A 24 10.44 -4.81 8.01
C PHE A 24 11.55 -3.95 8.63
N ALA A 25 11.30 -3.25 9.74
CA ALA A 25 12.31 -2.35 10.32
C ALA A 25 13.10 -3.05 11.42
N VAL A 26 12.41 -3.60 12.43
CA VAL A 26 13.07 -4.24 13.58
C VAL A 26 13.75 -5.55 13.15
N ALA A 27 13.07 -6.37 12.34
CA ALA A 27 13.63 -7.60 11.82
C ALA A 27 14.89 -7.36 10.97
N GLU A 28 14.88 -6.35 10.10
CA GLU A 28 16.03 -5.99 9.27
C GLU A 28 17.21 -5.53 10.13
N ALA A 29 16.95 -4.66 11.11
CA ALA A 29 17.97 -4.15 12.00
C ALA A 29 18.63 -5.26 12.81
N LEU A 30 17.83 -6.16 13.38
CA LEU A 30 18.33 -7.31 14.13
C LEU A 30 19.08 -8.30 13.23
N TYR A 31 18.54 -8.60 12.04
CA TYR A 31 19.18 -9.50 11.09
C TYR A 31 20.54 -8.96 10.62
N ALA A 32 20.61 -7.66 10.30
CA ALA A 32 21.85 -7.02 9.87
C ALA A 32 22.93 -7.08 10.96
N VAL A 33 22.57 -6.84 12.23
CA VAL A 33 23.51 -6.95 13.36
C VAL A 33 23.98 -8.40 13.58
N LEU A 34 23.08 -9.38 13.43
CA LEU A 34 23.37 -10.80 13.70
C LEU A 34 24.15 -11.49 12.58
N TYR A 35 23.92 -11.10 11.32
CA TYR A 35 24.39 -11.87 10.15
C TYR A 35 25.17 -11.03 9.12
N GLU A 36 25.02 -9.71 9.08
CA GLU A 36 25.73 -8.84 8.12
C GLU A 36 26.92 -8.12 8.77
N GLY A 37 27.92 -8.91 9.19
CA GLY A 37 29.23 -8.40 9.64
C GLY A 37 30.25 -8.14 8.51
N GLY A 38 29.83 -8.21 7.24
CA GLY A 38 30.71 -8.10 6.07
C GLY A 38 31.04 -6.66 5.64
N PRO A 39 32.14 -6.45 4.88
CA PRO A 39 32.54 -5.13 4.40
C PRO A 39 31.41 -4.46 3.60
N PRO A 40 31.34 -3.12 3.59
CA PRO A 40 30.21 -2.40 3.01
C PRO A 40 30.03 -2.80 1.54
N GLU A 41 28.88 -3.40 1.22
CA GLU A 41 28.44 -3.54 -0.16
C GLU A 41 28.55 -2.18 -0.84
N SER A 42 29.12 -2.16 -2.05
CA SER A 42 29.40 -0.94 -2.78
C SER A 42 28.13 -0.10 -2.84
N GLN A 43 28.12 1.02 -2.13
CA GLN A 43 27.01 1.97 -2.18
C GLN A 43 26.79 2.33 -3.64
N ASN A 44 25.60 2.02 -4.16
CA ASN A 44 25.19 2.49 -5.48
C ASN A 44 25.37 4.01 -5.49
N LYS A 45 26.36 4.47 -6.25
CA LYS A 45 26.66 5.90 -6.34
C LYS A 45 25.43 6.57 -6.94
N LEU A 46 24.88 7.55 -6.22
CA LEU A 46 23.85 8.43 -6.76
C LEU A 46 24.42 9.06 -8.04
N SER A 47 23.98 8.57 -9.20
CA SER A 47 24.59 8.99 -10.46
C SER A 47 24.01 10.32 -10.92
N ARG A 48 22.68 10.49 -10.80
CA ARG A 48 21.94 11.66 -11.29
C ARG A 48 20.67 11.89 -10.48
N VAL A 49 20.37 13.15 -10.17
CA VAL A 49 19.11 13.59 -9.53
C VAL A 49 18.02 13.89 -10.58
N HIS A 50 18.43 14.15 -11.82
CA HIS A 50 17.51 14.48 -12.91
C HIS A 50 17.18 13.24 -13.76
N MET A 51 15.90 13.05 -14.03
CA MET A 51 15.40 12.03 -14.95
C MET A 51 15.79 12.35 -16.40
N THR A 52 16.25 11.35 -17.13
CA THR A 52 16.51 11.47 -18.58
C THR A 52 15.21 11.35 -19.38
N LEU A 53 15.21 11.76 -20.65
CA LEU A 53 14.05 11.61 -21.55
C LEU A 53 13.56 10.15 -21.65
N SER A 54 14.47 9.19 -21.53
CA SER A 54 14.13 7.76 -21.50
C SER A 54 13.34 7.39 -20.23
N ASP A 55 13.76 7.92 -19.08
CA ASP A 55 13.11 7.71 -17.78
C ASP A 55 11.69 8.31 -17.77
N TRP A 56 11.53 9.50 -18.35
CA TRP A 56 10.22 10.13 -18.53
C TRP A 56 9.29 9.28 -19.40
N ARG A 57 9.80 8.78 -20.54
CA ARG A 57 9.03 7.92 -21.44
C ARG A 57 8.63 6.60 -20.80
N ARG A 58 9.47 6.03 -19.91
CA ARG A 58 9.16 4.83 -19.13
C ARG A 58 8.13 5.10 -18.02
N SER A 59 8.21 6.26 -17.38
CA SER A 59 7.36 6.63 -16.23
C SER A 59 5.94 6.98 -16.63
N TRP A 60 5.75 7.69 -17.75
CA TRP A 60 4.43 8.13 -18.22
C TRP A 60 3.36 7.03 -18.28
N PRO A 61 3.61 5.88 -18.95
CA PRO A 61 2.61 4.83 -19.02
C PRO A 61 2.38 4.14 -17.65
N ALA A 62 3.39 4.10 -16.78
CA ALA A 62 3.24 3.57 -15.41
C ALA A 62 2.39 4.51 -14.54
N TRP A 63 2.56 5.84 -14.65
CA TRP A 63 1.71 6.81 -13.95
C TRP A 63 0.26 6.71 -14.36
N ILE A 64 -0.03 6.58 -15.65
CA ILE A 64 -1.40 6.43 -16.14
C ILE A 64 -2.02 5.13 -15.62
N ARG A 65 -1.32 3.99 -15.75
CA ARG A 65 -1.80 2.70 -15.23
C ARG A 65 -2.01 2.74 -13.73
N GLY A 66 -1.06 3.29 -12.98
CA GLY A 66 -1.15 3.48 -11.54
C GLY A 66 -2.38 4.32 -11.16
N THR A 67 -2.59 5.45 -11.83
CA THR A 67 -3.74 6.34 -11.60
C THR A 67 -5.06 5.63 -11.90
N VAL A 68 -5.15 4.89 -13.00
CA VAL A 68 -6.36 4.12 -13.38
C VAL A 68 -6.62 2.99 -12.38
N ILE A 69 -5.58 2.36 -11.83
CA ILE A 69 -5.71 1.35 -10.78
C ILE A 69 -6.13 2.00 -9.46
N GLY A 70 -5.55 3.15 -9.09
CA GLY A 70 -5.77 3.80 -7.80
C GLY A 70 -7.08 4.55 -7.65
N PHE A 71 -7.47 5.32 -8.68
CA PHE A 71 -8.63 6.21 -8.62
C PHE A 71 -9.94 5.51 -8.20
N PRO A 72 -10.32 4.33 -8.76
CA PRO A 72 -11.55 3.65 -8.36
C PRO A 72 -11.53 3.16 -6.91
N PHE A 73 -10.36 2.82 -6.35
CA PHE A 73 -10.28 2.38 -4.95
C PHE A 73 -10.55 3.52 -3.98
N GLY A 74 -10.20 4.76 -4.35
CA GLY A 74 -10.52 5.93 -3.52
C GLY A 74 -12.00 6.30 -3.52
N THR A 75 -12.71 6.07 -4.63
CA THR A 75 -14.15 6.37 -4.71
C THR A 75 -15.04 5.32 -4.04
N ILE A 76 -14.54 4.10 -3.87
CA ILE A 76 -15.25 3.03 -3.18
C ILE A 76 -15.07 3.17 -1.66
N PRO A 77 -16.16 3.19 -0.88
CA PRO A 77 -16.08 3.14 0.58
C PRO A 77 -15.23 1.93 1.03
N ALA A 78 -14.22 2.21 1.85
CA ALA A 78 -13.29 1.23 2.41
C ALA A 78 -12.31 0.54 1.43
N GLY A 79 -11.95 1.20 0.32
CA GLY A 79 -10.96 0.67 -0.62
C GLY A 79 -9.50 0.66 -0.12
N GLY A 80 -9.15 1.48 0.88
CA GLY A 80 -7.76 1.66 1.34
C GLY A 80 -6.83 2.21 0.25
N SER A 81 -5.65 2.72 0.62
CA SER A 81 -4.63 3.13 -0.36
C SER A 81 -3.56 2.07 -0.57
N GLU A 82 -3.42 1.13 0.37
CA GLU A 82 -2.41 0.09 0.34
C GLU A 82 -2.68 -0.92 -0.78
N ILE A 83 -3.95 -1.30 -0.96
CA ILE A 83 -4.38 -2.27 -1.99
C ILE A 83 -4.04 -1.78 -3.40
N PRO A 84 -4.45 -0.58 -3.84
CA PRO A 84 -4.11 -0.12 -5.19
C PRO A 84 -2.61 0.03 -5.41
N THR A 85 -1.83 0.40 -4.39
CA THR A 85 -0.36 0.47 -4.46
C THR A 85 0.27 -0.90 -4.71
N PHE A 86 -0.11 -1.93 -3.94
CA PHE A 86 0.38 -3.29 -4.16
C PHE A 86 -0.11 -3.89 -5.48
N LEU A 87 -1.37 -3.63 -5.85
CA LEU A 87 -1.93 -4.08 -7.13
C LEU A 87 -1.21 -3.43 -8.31
N SER A 88 -0.90 -2.14 -8.21
CA SER A 88 -0.10 -1.42 -9.21
C SER A 88 1.30 -2.03 -9.30
N TYR A 89 1.98 -2.30 -8.18
CA TYR A 89 3.29 -2.95 -8.21
C TYR A 89 3.24 -4.32 -8.92
N ALA A 90 2.25 -5.14 -8.60
CA ALA A 90 2.07 -6.46 -9.22
C ALA A 90 1.73 -6.34 -10.72
N ALA A 91 0.93 -5.34 -11.10
CA ALA A 91 0.59 -5.07 -12.49
C ALA A 91 1.82 -4.62 -13.29
N GLU A 92 2.62 -3.70 -12.74
CA GLU A 92 3.87 -3.23 -13.36
C GLU A 92 4.88 -4.36 -13.50
N LYS A 93 5.06 -5.17 -12.45
CA LYS A 93 5.94 -6.36 -12.50
C LYS A 93 5.51 -7.38 -13.55
N LYS A 94 4.20 -7.55 -13.77
CA LYS A 94 3.64 -8.46 -14.79
C LYS A 94 3.70 -7.87 -16.20
N ALA A 95 3.60 -6.55 -16.34
CA ALA A 95 3.67 -5.84 -17.61
C ALA A 95 5.12 -5.69 -18.11
N ALA A 96 6.10 -5.69 -17.19
CA ALA A 96 7.52 -5.65 -17.52
C ALA A 96 7.95 -6.84 -18.39
N LYS A 97 8.78 -6.57 -19.40
CA LYS A 97 9.31 -7.58 -20.34
C LYS A 97 10.83 -7.45 -20.44
N GLY A 98 11.52 -8.57 -20.67
CA GLY A 98 12.95 -8.59 -20.98
C GLY A 98 13.82 -8.05 -19.85
N GLU A 99 14.71 -7.11 -20.16
CA GLU A 99 15.62 -6.49 -19.19
C GLU A 99 14.90 -5.71 -18.09
N HIS A 100 13.79 -5.04 -18.40
CA HIS A 100 13.02 -4.29 -17.40
C HIS A 100 12.43 -5.18 -16.32
N GLN A 101 12.11 -6.45 -16.62
CA GLN A 101 11.62 -7.39 -15.61
C GLN A 101 12.73 -7.81 -14.64
N LYS A 102 13.99 -7.86 -15.10
CA LYS A 102 15.13 -8.20 -14.26
C LYS A 102 15.48 -7.08 -13.27
N GLU A 103 15.12 -5.84 -13.57
CA GLU A 103 15.31 -4.68 -12.69
C GLU A 103 14.40 -4.70 -11.45
N PHE A 104 13.23 -5.38 -11.51
CA PHE A 104 12.33 -5.49 -10.37
C PHE A 104 12.95 -6.34 -9.25
N GLY A 105 13.30 -5.70 -8.14
CA GLY A 105 13.86 -6.35 -6.95
C GLY A 105 15.37 -6.55 -6.95
N THR A 106 16.09 -6.01 -7.95
CA THR A 106 17.57 -6.07 -8.00
C THR A 106 18.19 -4.67 -8.11
N SER A 107 18.21 -4.08 -9.31
CA SER A 107 18.79 -2.77 -9.60
C SER A 107 17.82 -1.60 -9.41
N GLY A 108 16.53 -1.89 -9.20
CA GLY A 108 15.48 -0.89 -9.02
C GLY A 108 14.84 -0.47 -10.33
N ALA A 109 13.59 -0.86 -10.56
CA ALA A 109 12.82 -0.48 -11.73
C ALA A 109 12.04 0.82 -11.47
N ILE A 110 12.15 1.79 -12.38
CA ILE A 110 11.43 3.08 -12.29
C ILE A 110 9.91 2.84 -12.27
N GLU A 111 9.42 1.92 -13.09
CA GLU A 111 8.01 1.53 -13.16
C GLU A 111 7.52 0.93 -11.84
N GLY A 112 8.40 0.25 -11.11
CA GLY A 112 8.11 -0.35 -9.80
C GLY A 112 7.91 0.65 -8.67
N VAL A 113 8.23 1.93 -8.88
CA VAL A 113 7.94 3.02 -7.93
C VAL A 113 6.92 3.99 -8.52
N ALA A 114 7.09 4.38 -9.79
CA ALA A 114 6.22 5.32 -10.48
C ALA A 114 4.74 4.89 -10.49
N GLY A 115 4.46 3.62 -10.80
CA GLY A 115 3.09 3.08 -10.80
C GLY A 115 2.47 3.09 -9.39
N PRO A 116 3.10 2.45 -8.39
CA PRO A 116 2.60 2.40 -7.02
C PRO A 116 2.40 3.78 -6.37
N GLU A 117 3.30 4.73 -6.61
CA GLU A 117 3.18 6.11 -6.11
C GLU A 117 2.01 6.85 -6.78
N ALA A 118 1.83 6.69 -8.10
CA ALA A 118 0.68 7.26 -8.80
C ALA A 118 -0.64 6.64 -8.33
N ALA A 119 -0.66 5.33 -8.08
CA ALA A 119 -1.83 4.64 -7.55
C ALA A 119 -2.21 5.12 -6.15
N ASN A 120 -1.22 5.29 -5.27
CA ASN A 120 -1.42 5.84 -3.93
C ASN A 120 -1.99 7.26 -4.00
N ASN A 121 -1.33 8.15 -4.75
CA ASN A 121 -1.74 9.56 -4.82
C ASN A 121 -3.13 9.74 -5.46
N ALA A 122 -3.44 8.94 -6.48
CA ALA A 122 -4.77 8.92 -7.10
C ALA A 122 -5.85 8.39 -6.15
N ALA A 123 -5.58 7.30 -5.44
CA ALA A 123 -6.53 6.71 -4.48
C ALA A 123 -6.86 7.71 -3.36
N ILE A 124 -5.85 8.31 -2.73
CA ILE A 124 -6.03 9.28 -1.64
C ILE A 124 -6.85 10.49 -2.12
N THR A 125 -6.52 11.04 -3.29
CA THR A 125 -7.26 12.19 -3.84
C THR A 125 -8.72 11.82 -4.14
N ALA A 126 -8.97 10.62 -4.65
CA ALA A 126 -10.31 10.14 -4.95
C ALA A 126 -11.18 9.88 -3.69
N THR A 127 -10.58 9.65 -2.51
CA THR A 127 -11.34 9.53 -1.24
C THR A 127 -12.12 10.79 -0.86
N LEU A 128 -11.73 11.95 -1.38
CA LEU A 128 -12.45 13.19 -1.16
C LEU A 128 -13.77 13.25 -1.94
N ILE A 129 -13.92 12.49 -3.03
CA ILE A 129 -15.12 12.56 -3.87
C ILE A 129 -16.36 12.13 -3.08
N PRO A 130 -16.43 10.95 -2.44
CA PRO A 130 -17.61 10.56 -1.67
C PRO A 130 -17.82 11.43 -0.42
N LEU A 131 -16.74 11.92 0.19
CA LEU A 131 -16.83 12.84 1.32
C LEU A 131 -17.53 14.14 0.90
N LEU A 132 -17.07 14.80 -0.16
CA LEU A 132 -17.58 16.10 -0.57
C LEU A 132 -18.96 15.99 -1.24
N THR A 133 -19.21 14.91 -2.00
CA THR A 133 -20.45 14.76 -2.77
C THR A 133 -21.56 14.06 -2.02
N LEU A 134 -21.25 13.11 -1.13
CA LEU A 134 -22.25 12.31 -0.41
C LEU A 134 -22.19 12.52 1.12
N GLY A 135 -21.17 13.19 1.64
CA GLY A 135 -20.96 13.31 3.09
C GLY A 135 -20.54 12.01 3.77
N ILE A 136 -20.10 11.01 2.99
CA ILE A 136 -19.75 9.68 3.49
C ILE A 136 -18.22 9.57 3.56
N PRO A 137 -17.63 9.41 4.75
CA PRO A 137 -16.20 9.20 4.87
C PRO A 137 -15.83 7.78 4.40
N THR A 138 -14.79 7.67 3.58
CA THR A 138 -14.34 6.38 3.03
C THR A 138 -13.02 5.90 3.62
N SER A 139 -12.41 6.72 4.49
CA SER A 139 -11.14 6.47 5.18
C SER A 139 -11.12 7.17 6.55
N ASN A 140 -10.22 6.77 7.45
CA ASN A 140 -10.06 7.43 8.75
C ASN A 140 -9.69 8.92 8.58
N THR A 141 -8.83 9.25 7.61
CA THR A 141 -8.44 10.63 7.32
C THR A 141 -9.63 11.47 6.84
N THR A 142 -10.50 10.91 6.00
CA THR A 142 -11.71 11.61 5.54
C THR A 142 -12.78 11.73 6.64
N ALA A 143 -12.83 10.80 7.60
CA ALA A 143 -13.68 10.92 8.78
C ALA A 143 -13.24 12.08 9.70
N ILE A 144 -11.93 12.27 9.88
CA ILE A 144 -11.40 13.44 10.61
C ILE A 144 -11.76 14.73 9.88
N LEU A 145 -11.61 14.77 8.55
CA LEU A 145 -12.01 15.92 7.73
C LEU A 145 -13.52 16.19 7.83
N LEU A 146 -14.37 15.16 7.86
CA LEU A 146 -15.80 15.30 8.09
C LEU A 146 -16.08 15.95 9.46
N GLY A 147 -15.39 15.50 10.51
CA GLY A 147 -15.47 16.10 11.84
C GLY A 147 -15.04 17.57 11.85
N ALA A 148 -13.99 17.91 11.11
CA ALA A 148 -13.55 19.29 10.93
C ALA A 148 -14.62 20.14 10.22
N PHE A 149 -15.18 19.67 9.11
CA PHE A 149 -16.28 20.39 8.43
C PHE A 149 -17.47 20.61 9.37
N GLN A 150 -17.89 19.58 10.11
CA GLN A 150 -18.97 19.70 11.08
C GLN A 150 -18.65 20.70 12.20
N ASN A 151 -17.40 20.78 12.67
CA ASN A 151 -16.97 21.75 13.67
C ASN A 151 -17.11 23.20 13.17
N TYR A 152 -16.86 23.44 11.89
CA TYR A 152 -17.06 24.73 11.23
C TYR A 152 -18.51 24.96 10.75
N GLY A 153 -19.46 24.08 11.10
CA GLY A 153 -20.86 24.18 10.68
C GLY A 153 -21.09 23.90 9.19
N ILE A 154 -20.12 23.28 8.52
CA ILE A 154 -20.17 22.93 7.10
C ILE A 154 -20.67 21.49 7.00
N GLN A 155 -21.75 21.28 6.24
CA GLN A 155 -22.28 19.94 5.97
C GLN A 155 -21.85 19.49 4.57
N PRO A 156 -20.97 18.47 4.47
CA PRO A 156 -20.59 17.93 3.16
C PRO A 156 -21.76 17.21 2.49
N GLY A 157 -21.79 17.21 1.16
CA GLY A 157 -22.89 16.68 0.36
C GLY A 157 -23.12 17.51 -0.91
N PRO A 158 -24.15 17.19 -1.71
CA PRO A 158 -24.39 17.89 -2.98
C PRO A 158 -24.64 19.38 -2.78
N GLN A 159 -25.23 19.74 -1.64
CA GLN A 159 -25.52 21.12 -1.27
C GLN A 159 -24.24 21.95 -1.07
N LEU A 160 -23.14 21.34 -0.64
CA LEU A 160 -21.86 22.03 -0.39
C LEU A 160 -21.37 22.79 -1.63
N PHE A 161 -21.58 22.22 -2.81
CA PHE A 161 -21.19 22.81 -4.10
C PHE A 161 -22.03 24.03 -4.47
N THR A 162 -23.19 24.22 -3.83
CA THR A 162 -24.07 25.38 -4.03
C THR A 162 -23.98 26.40 -2.90
N SER A 163 -23.91 25.94 -1.65
CA SER A 163 -23.86 26.80 -0.46
C SER A 163 -22.45 27.32 -0.14
N SER A 164 -21.42 26.61 -0.58
CA SER A 164 -20.02 26.90 -0.22
C SER A 164 -19.07 26.56 -1.37
N ALA A 165 -19.46 26.95 -2.60
CA ALA A 165 -18.70 26.67 -3.82
C ALA A 165 -17.24 27.16 -3.74
N ASP A 166 -17.02 28.36 -3.21
CA ASP A 166 -15.68 28.94 -3.05
C ASP A 166 -14.78 28.08 -2.16
N LEU A 167 -15.33 27.47 -1.11
CA LEU A 167 -14.60 26.59 -0.21
C LEU A 167 -14.21 25.28 -0.92
N VAL A 168 -15.11 24.72 -1.71
CA VAL A 168 -14.83 23.51 -2.50
C VAL A 168 -13.74 23.79 -3.53
N TRP A 169 -13.82 24.91 -4.25
CA TRP A 169 -12.80 25.29 -5.22
C TRP A 169 -11.47 25.64 -4.55
N ALA A 170 -11.48 26.28 -3.38
CA ALA A 170 -10.28 26.53 -2.59
C ALA A 170 -9.64 25.21 -2.11
N LEU A 171 -10.44 24.23 -1.69
CA LEU A 171 -9.95 22.91 -1.31
C LEU A 171 -9.31 22.20 -2.52
N ILE A 172 -9.98 22.18 -3.67
CA ILE A 172 -9.43 21.61 -4.92
C ILE A 172 -8.13 22.31 -5.31
N ALA A 173 -8.10 23.65 -5.30
CA ALA A 173 -6.90 24.43 -5.58
C ALA A 173 -5.76 24.12 -4.60
N SER A 174 -6.08 23.95 -3.30
CA SER A 174 -5.11 23.57 -2.28
C SER A 174 -4.47 22.20 -2.53
N LEU A 175 -5.19 21.25 -3.14
CA LEU A 175 -4.62 19.95 -3.53
C LEU A 175 -3.59 20.10 -4.65
N TYR A 176 -3.85 20.96 -5.63
CA TYR A 176 -2.87 21.25 -6.69
C TYR A 176 -1.64 21.96 -6.13
N ILE A 177 -1.85 23.00 -5.32
CA ILE A 177 -0.77 23.75 -4.67
C ILE A 177 0.02 22.82 -3.75
N GLY A 178 -0.66 21.96 -2.98
CA GLY A 178 -0.06 20.98 -2.09
C GLY A 178 0.85 20.00 -2.84
N ASN A 179 0.42 19.47 -3.99
CA ASN A 179 1.26 18.60 -4.82
C ASN A 179 2.48 19.34 -5.39
N VAL A 180 2.32 20.60 -5.81
CA VAL A 180 3.46 21.43 -6.26
C VAL A 180 4.44 21.69 -5.11
N MET A 181 3.93 22.03 -3.93
CA MET A 181 4.73 22.21 -2.72
C MET A 181 5.43 20.92 -2.31
N LEU A 182 4.76 19.77 -2.45
CA LEU A 182 5.35 18.46 -2.17
C LEU A 182 6.57 18.23 -3.07
N LEU A 183 6.50 18.60 -4.35
CA LEU A 183 7.63 18.55 -5.29
C LEU A 183 8.75 19.52 -4.89
N ILE A 184 8.39 20.79 -4.59
CA ILE A 184 9.36 21.81 -4.17
C ILE A 184 10.10 21.42 -2.90
N LEU A 185 9.42 20.76 -1.96
CA LEU A 185 10.02 20.30 -0.70
C LEU A 185 10.80 18.98 -0.87
N ASN A 186 10.26 18.01 -1.60
CA ASN A 186 10.89 16.69 -1.72
C ASN A 186 12.17 16.71 -2.56
N LEU A 187 12.18 17.36 -3.74
CA LEU A 187 13.35 17.38 -4.63
C LEU A 187 14.66 17.83 -3.94
N PRO A 188 14.71 18.96 -3.21
CA PRO A 188 15.92 19.35 -2.48
C PRO A 188 16.22 18.42 -1.31
N MET A 189 15.18 17.90 -0.63
CA MET A 189 15.36 16.96 0.48
C MET A 189 15.90 15.59 0.05
N VAL A 190 15.75 15.17 -1.22
CA VAL A 190 16.38 13.94 -1.74
C VAL A 190 17.88 13.91 -1.44
N GLY A 191 18.56 15.05 -1.56
CA GLY A 191 19.98 15.15 -1.24
C GLY A 191 20.29 14.87 0.24
N LEU A 192 19.39 15.21 1.15
CA LEU A 192 19.49 14.89 2.57
C LEU A 192 19.21 13.40 2.82
N TRP A 193 18.16 12.84 2.22
CA TRP A 193 17.81 11.42 2.33
C TRP A 193 18.95 10.51 1.84
N VAL A 194 19.63 10.88 0.75
CA VAL A 194 20.80 10.12 0.26
C VAL A 194 22.00 10.24 1.20
N LYS A 195 22.18 11.37 1.89
CA LYS A 195 23.24 11.50 2.91
C LYS A 195 22.98 10.60 4.12
N LEU A 196 21.73 10.30 4.47
CA LEU A 196 21.42 9.33 5.53
C LEU A 196 21.96 7.93 5.20
N LEU A 197 21.96 7.53 3.91
CA LEU A 197 22.56 6.26 3.49
C LEU A 197 24.09 6.20 3.65
N LYS A 198 24.74 7.35 3.84
CA LYS A 198 26.18 7.44 4.14
C LYS A 198 26.50 7.30 5.62
N ILE A 199 25.50 7.36 6.50
CA ILE A 199 25.68 7.17 7.94
C ILE A 199 26.14 5.71 8.16
N PRO A 200 27.14 5.45 9.02
CA PRO A 200 27.57 4.10 9.32
C PRO A 200 26.37 3.24 9.76
N LYS A 201 26.28 2.01 9.23
CA LYS A 201 25.15 1.08 9.44
C LYS A 201 24.73 0.97 10.91
N GLN A 202 25.70 0.95 11.83
CA GLN A 202 25.48 0.87 13.28
C GLN A 202 24.57 1.99 13.82
N TYR A 203 24.86 3.24 13.45
CA TYR A 203 24.06 4.40 13.88
C TYR A 203 22.71 4.45 13.17
N LEU A 204 22.65 4.03 11.90
CA LEU A 204 21.41 3.97 11.14
C LEU A 204 20.42 2.98 11.78
N TYR A 205 20.86 1.75 12.07
CA TYR A 205 20.02 0.74 12.70
C TYR A 205 19.64 1.10 14.13
N ALA A 206 20.55 1.70 14.91
CA ALA A 206 20.21 2.23 16.24
C ALA A 206 19.11 3.29 16.15
N GLY A 207 19.22 4.22 15.20
CA GLY A 207 18.19 5.22 14.92
C GLY A 207 16.85 4.59 14.54
N ILE A 208 16.85 3.61 13.63
CA ILE A 208 15.64 2.88 13.21
C ILE A 208 14.96 2.24 14.42
N LEU A 209 15.69 1.57 15.30
CA LEU A 209 15.13 0.94 16.50
C LEU A 209 14.54 1.97 17.45
N ILE A 210 15.22 3.10 17.68
CA ILE A 210 14.69 4.17 18.53
C ILE A 210 13.41 4.74 17.95
N PHE A 211 13.40 5.10 16.67
CA PHE A 211 12.22 5.68 16.02
C PHE A 211 11.07 4.68 15.90
N ALA A 212 11.35 3.39 15.67
CA ALA A 212 10.32 2.35 15.67
C ALA A 212 9.66 2.21 17.06
N THR A 213 10.47 2.16 18.12
CA THR A 213 9.98 2.05 19.50
C THR A 213 9.21 3.30 19.92
N VAL A 214 9.75 4.50 19.67
CA VAL A 214 9.06 5.76 19.96
C VAL A 214 7.79 5.90 19.12
N GLY A 215 7.85 5.50 17.85
CA GLY A 215 6.70 5.52 16.94
C GLY A 215 5.55 4.67 17.46
N VAL A 216 5.80 3.39 17.74
CA VAL A 216 4.78 2.47 18.26
C VAL A 216 4.27 2.90 19.64
N TYR A 217 5.17 3.34 20.52
CA TYR A 217 4.75 3.87 21.83
C TYR A 217 3.89 5.13 21.69
N GLY A 218 4.19 6.00 20.72
CA GLY A 218 3.44 7.23 20.47
C GLY A 218 2.01 7.02 19.98
N MET A 219 1.68 5.84 19.45
CA MET A 219 0.36 5.54 18.90
C MET A 219 -0.67 5.24 19.99
N ARG A 220 -0.32 4.38 20.95
CA ARG A 220 -1.24 3.90 21.99
C ARG A 220 -0.72 4.04 23.42
N GLN A 221 0.50 4.54 23.60
CA GLN A 221 1.19 4.65 24.90
C GLN A 221 1.21 3.33 25.67
N SER A 222 1.29 2.20 24.94
CA SER A 222 1.20 0.84 25.49
C SER A 222 2.57 0.18 25.52
N ALA A 223 2.95 -0.32 26.70
CA ALA A 223 4.17 -1.14 26.85
C ALA A 223 4.02 -2.53 26.23
N PHE A 224 2.78 -3.05 26.15
CA PHE A 224 2.50 -4.33 25.51
C PHE A 224 2.84 -4.28 24.02
N ASP A 225 2.49 -3.18 23.35
CA ASP A 225 2.80 -2.97 21.93
C ASP A 225 4.31 -2.94 21.65
N LEU A 226 5.10 -2.44 22.60
CA LEU A 226 6.56 -2.48 22.50
C LEU A 226 7.10 -3.91 22.56
N VAL A 227 6.60 -4.73 23.49
CA VAL A 227 6.98 -6.14 23.59
C VAL A 227 6.58 -6.88 22.31
N LEU A 228 5.36 -6.63 21.83
CA LEU A 228 4.84 -7.23 20.61
C LEU A 228 5.66 -6.82 19.38
N LEU A 229 6.06 -5.55 19.27
CA LEU A 229 6.92 -5.04 18.21
C LEU A 229 8.22 -5.83 18.12
N TYR A 230 8.93 -6.01 19.23
CA TYR A 230 10.19 -6.75 19.25
C TYR A 230 10.00 -8.26 19.04
N LEU A 231 8.90 -8.84 19.54
CA LEU A 231 8.57 -10.24 19.32
C LEU A 231 8.28 -10.52 17.83
N ILE A 232 7.51 -9.66 17.18
CA ILE A 232 7.27 -9.72 15.73
C ILE A 232 8.57 -9.46 14.96
N GLY A 233 9.41 -8.53 15.42
CA GLY A 233 10.75 -8.33 14.88
C GLY A 233 11.59 -9.60 14.89
N LEU A 234 11.60 -10.33 16.00
CA LEU A 234 12.28 -11.61 16.12
C LEU A 234 11.71 -12.68 15.16
N ILE A 235 10.38 -12.75 15.04
CA ILE A 235 9.72 -13.62 14.05
C ILE A 235 10.17 -13.25 12.63
N GLY A 236 10.26 -11.96 12.31
CA GLY A 236 10.76 -11.49 11.02
C GLY A 236 12.21 -11.90 10.75
N VAL A 237 13.09 -11.88 11.76
CA VAL A 237 14.47 -12.39 11.65
C VAL A 237 14.46 -13.88 11.29
N VAL A 238 13.62 -14.67 11.96
CA VAL A 238 13.47 -16.10 11.68
C VAL A 238 12.94 -16.33 10.26
N MET A 239 11.92 -15.59 9.85
CA MET A 239 11.37 -15.67 8.50
C MET A 239 12.43 -15.39 7.45
N ARG A 240 13.22 -14.33 7.62
CA ARG A 240 14.32 -13.98 6.73
C ARG A 240 15.42 -15.04 6.71
N ARG A 241 15.74 -15.63 7.86
CA ARG A 241 16.77 -16.68 7.97
C ARG A 241 16.44 -17.94 7.16
N TYR A 242 15.16 -18.26 7.01
CA TYR A 242 14.65 -19.42 6.27
C TYR A 242 14.04 -19.03 4.90
N ASP A 243 14.34 -17.84 4.38
CA ASP A 243 13.82 -17.34 3.10
C ASP A 243 12.28 -17.33 2.98
N PHE A 244 11.57 -17.24 4.10
CA PHE A 244 10.12 -17.04 4.08
C PHE A 244 9.81 -15.61 3.65
N PRO A 245 8.97 -15.41 2.62
CA PRO A 245 8.67 -14.08 2.14
C PRO A 245 7.79 -13.35 3.17
N THR A 246 8.29 -12.24 3.71
CA THR A 246 7.57 -11.38 4.68
C THR A 246 6.47 -10.55 4.03
N ALA A 247 6.65 -10.17 2.76
CA ALA A 247 5.69 -9.34 2.02
C ALA A 247 4.27 -9.97 1.90
N PRO A 248 4.09 -11.26 1.54
CA PRO A 248 2.79 -11.92 1.57
C PRO A 248 2.11 -11.93 2.95
N VAL A 249 2.89 -12.03 4.03
CA VAL A 249 2.34 -11.99 5.39
C VAL A 249 1.77 -10.63 5.69
N VAL A 250 2.50 -9.55 5.40
CA VAL A 250 2.00 -8.18 5.60
C VAL A 250 0.78 -7.90 4.73
N VAL A 251 0.81 -8.31 3.46
CA VAL A 251 -0.34 -8.19 2.55
C VAL A 251 -1.55 -8.95 3.12
N GLY A 252 -1.37 -10.18 3.61
CA GLY A 252 -2.44 -10.95 4.24
C GLY A 252 -2.98 -10.29 5.51
N MET A 253 -2.11 -9.72 6.33
CA MET A 253 -2.46 -9.01 7.56
C MET A 253 -3.21 -7.69 7.29
N ILE A 254 -2.91 -7.00 6.19
CA ILE A 254 -3.65 -5.82 5.74
C ILE A 254 -5.02 -6.24 5.17
N LEU A 255 -5.02 -7.21 4.25
CA LEU A 255 -6.22 -7.59 3.51
C LEU A 255 -7.22 -8.40 4.33
N GLY A 256 -6.77 -9.22 5.28
CA GLY A 256 -7.62 -10.13 6.05
C GLY A 256 -8.67 -9.40 6.88
N PRO A 257 -8.28 -8.49 7.79
CA PRO A 257 -9.23 -7.70 8.58
C PRO A 257 -10.15 -6.84 7.71
N LEU A 258 -9.62 -6.25 6.64
CA LEU A 258 -10.42 -5.45 5.72
C LEU A 258 -11.48 -6.31 5.01
N ALA A 259 -11.09 -7.49 4.53
CA ALA A 259 -12.02 -8.44 3.90
C ALA A 259 -13.08 -8.93 4.89
N GLU A 260 -12.72 -9.24 6.14
CA GLU A 260 -13.69 -9.61 7.17
C GLU A 260 -14.66 -8.46 7.47
N ALA A 261 -14.15 -7.25 7.64
CA ALA A 261 -14.96 -6.07 7.90
C ALA A 261 -15.96 -5.81 6.75
N GLN A 262 -15.49 -5.88 5.50
CA GLN A 262 -16.39 -5.72 4.34
C GLN A 262 -17.39 -6.86 4.20
N MET A 263 -16.99 -8.10 4.48
CA MET A 263 -17.91 -9.23 4.48
C MET A 263 -18.99 -9.05 5.55
N ARG A 264 -18.62 -8.60 6.75
CA ARG A 264 -19.57 -8.29 7.83
C ARG A 264 -20.51 -7.15 7.46
N ASN A 265 -19.99 -6.08 6.88
CA ASN A 265 -20.81 -4.95 6.42
C ASN A 265 -21.80 -5.40 5.35
N ALA A 266 -21.35 -6.18 4.36
CA ALA A 266 -22.21 -6.71 3.30
C ALA A 266 -23.30 -7.64 3.86
N LEU A 267 -22.96 -8.53 4.78
CA LEU A 267 -23.93 -9.42 5.44
C LEU A 267 -24.90 -8.65 6.34
N SER A 268 -24.43 -7.61 7.03
CA SER A 268 -25.30 -6.75 7.84
C SER A 268 -26.29 -5.97 6.97
N MET A 269 -25.85 -5.47 5.81
CA MET A 269 -26.75 -4.85 4.83
C MET A 269 -27.72 -5.86 4.20
N GLY A 270 -27.35 -7.14 4.20
CA GLY A 270 -28.17 -8.26 3.76
C GLY A 270 -28.99 -8.93 4.86
N GLU A 271 -29.11 -8.30 6.04
CA GLU A 271 -29.83 -8.83 7.21
C GLU A 271 -29.40 -10.25 7.62
N GLY A 272 -28.12 -10.61 7.37
CA GLY A 272 -27.55 -11.92 7.66
C GLY A 272 -27.76 -12.98 6.56
N ASN A 273 -28.42 -12.63 5.45
CA ASN A 273 -28.62 -13.54 4.32
C ASN A 273 -27.43 -13.51 3.34
N TRP A 274 -26.80 -14.66 3.12
CA TRP A 274 -25.70 -14.82 2.16
C TRP A 274 -26.12 -14.70 0.69
N LEU A 275 -27.43 -14.78 0.40
CA LEU A 275 -27.97 -14.60 -0.96
C LEU A 275 -27.78 -13.17 -1.49
N VAL A 276 -27.53 -12.19 -0.61
CA VAL A 276 -27.29 -10.79 -0.99
C VAL A 276 -26.11 -10.62 -1.93
N PHE A 277 -25.13 -11.52 -1.88
CA PHE A 277 -24.00 -11.52 -2.82
C PHE A 277 -24.39 -11.89 -4.26
N VAL A 278 -25.49 -12.61 -4.45
CA VAL A 278 -26.00 -13.08 -5.75
C VAL A 278 -27.19 -12.24 -6.22
N GLU A 279 -28.05 -11.80 -5.31
CA GLU A 279 -29.24 -11.00 -5.62
C GLU A 279 -28.89 -9.58 -6.08
N ARG A 280 -27.77 -9.02 -5.59
CA ARG A 280 -27.32 -7.69 -6.05
C ARG A 280 -26.53 -7.80 -7.35
N PRO A 281 -26.98 -7.17 -8.46
CA PRO A 281 -26.36 -7.32 -9.77
C PRO A 281 -24.90 -6.87 -9.83
N MET A 282 -24.51 -5.84 -9.06
CA MET A 282 -23.11 -5.38 -8.96
C MET A 282 -22.22 -6.37 -8.19
N SER A 283 -22.74 -7.00 -7.14
CA SER A 283 -22.01 -8.04 -6.39
C SER A 283 -21.86 -9.30 -7.25
N ALA A 284 -22.93 -9.74 -7.91
CA ALA A 284 -22.93 -10.93 -8.77
C ALA A 284 -21.96 -10.79 -9.95
N THR A 285 -21.91 -9.61 -10.58
CA THR A 285 -20.97 -9.31 -11.67
C THR A 285 -19.53 -9.32 -11.19
N LEU A 286 -19.21 -8.70 -10.04
CA LEU A 286 -17.88 -8.76 -9.44
C LEU A 286 -17.48 -10.21 -9.08
N LEU A 287 -18.40 -10.98 -8.48
CA LEU A 287 -18.16 -12.37 -8.12
C LEU A 287 -17.88 -13.23 -9.37
N ALA A 288 -18.64 -13.00 -10.45
CA ALA A 288 -18.43 -13.65 -11.74
C ALA A 288 -17.06 -13.28 -12.35
N VAL A 289 -16.64 -12.02 -12.27
CA VAL A 289 -15.30 -11.58 -12.71
C VAL A 289 -14.20 -12.24 -11.88
N VAL A 290 -14.34 -12.32 -10.54
CA VAL A 290 -13.38 -12.99 -9.67
C VAL A 290 -13.26 -14.47 -10.03
N ILE A 291 -14.39 -15.16 -10.20
CA ILE A 291 -14.42 -16.56 -10.63
C ILE A 291 -13.75 -16.69 -12.01
N ALA A 292 -14.07 -15.83 -12.96
CA ALA A 292 -13.45 -15.84 -14.28
C ALA A 292 -11.92 -15.67 -14.19
N VAL A 293 -11.42 -14.71 -13.41
CA VAL A 293 -9.98 -14.48 -13.21
C VAL A 293 -9.30 -15.67 -12.53
N LEU A 294 -9.96 -16.39 -11.62
CA LEU A 294 -9.38 -17.55 -10.93
C LEU A 294 -9.43 -18.84 -11.77
N VAL A 295 -10.46 -18.99 -12.59
CA VAL A 295 -10.79 -20.23 -13.30
C VAL A 295 -10.26 -20.21 -14.73
N VAL A 296 -10.40 -19.10 -15.46
CA VAL A 296 -9.99 -18.97 -16.87
C VAL A 296 -8.49 -19.21 -17.08
N PRO A 297 -7.56 -18.64 -16.29
CA PRO A 297 -6.13 -18.91 -16.48
C PRO A 297 -5.76 -20.36 -16.20
N ARG A 298 -6.43 -20.99 -15.22
CA ARG A 298 -6.20 -22.41 -14.87
C ARG A 298 -6.77 -23.35 -15.94
N LEU A 299 -7.94 -23.03 -16.51
CA LEU A 299 -8.52 -23.78 -17.62
C LEU A 299 -7.73 -23.61 -18.90
N LEU A 300 -7.31 -22.40 -19.26
CA LEU A 300 -6.47 -22.14 -20.44
C LEU A 300 -5.12 -22.85 -20.33
N ARG A 301 -4.50 -22.87 -19.15
CA ARG A 301 -3.24 -23.61 -18.91
C ARG A 301 -3.45 -25.12 -19.00
N ARG A 302 -4.58 -25.65 -18.51
CA ARG A 302 -4.96 -27.07 -18.66
C ARG A 302 -5.31 -27.44 -20.10
N TRP A 303 -5.97 -26.56 -20.85
CA TRP A 303 -6.31 -26.76 -22.25
C TRP A 303 -5.08 -26.67 -23.16
N SER A 304 -4.16 -25.74 -22.89
CA SER A 304 -2.87 -25.66 -23.56
C SER A 304 -2.00 -26.89 -23.30
N ALA A 305 -1.98 -27.40 -22.07
CA ALA A 305 -1.28 -28.63 -21.71
C ALA A 305 -1.89 -29.89 -22.36
N ARG A 306 -3.21 -29.91 -22.59
CA ARG A 306 -3.92 -31.02 -23.25
C ARG A 306 -3.84 -31.00 -24.78
N ARG A 307 -3.55 -29.85 -25.39
CA ARG A 307 -3.49 -29.69 -26.87
C ARG A 307 -2.11 -29.90 -27.50
N GLY A 308 -1.10 -30.35 -26.75
CA GLY A 308 0.18 -30.77 -27.35
C GLY A 308 0.79 -29.75 -28.30
N LEU A 309 0.75 -28.45 -27.97
CA LEU A 309 1.45 -27.45 -28.76
C LEU A 309 2.97 -27.70 -28.58
N PRO A 310 3.73 -27.95 -29.66
CA PRO A 310 5.15 -28.22 -29.55
C PRO A 310 5.81 -27.02 -28.86
N LYS A 311 6.64 -27.32 -27.85
CA LYS A 311 7.57 -26.36 -27.28
C LYS A 311 8.40 -25.80 -28.42
N GLY A 312 8.10 -24.56 -28.83
CA GLY A 312 8.98 -23.79 -29.72
C GLY A 312 10.35 -23.71 -29.07
N SER A 313 11.28 -24.47 -29.62
CA SER A 313 12.70 -24.39 -29.34
C SER A 313 13.25 -23.04 -29.83
N GLY A 314 13.96 -22.33 -28.96
CA GLY A 314 14.80 -21.17 -29.32
C GLY A 314 14.62 -20.03 -28.32
N ARG A 315 15.62 -19.60 -27.54
CA ARG A 315 17.06 -19.84 -27.57
C ARG A 315 17.60 -19.65 -26.16
N ARG A 316 18.46 -20.57 -25.72
CA ARG A 316 19.54 -20.26 -24.78
C ARG A 316 20.57 -19.42 -25.55
N SER A 317 20.88 -18.24 -25.02
CA SER A 317 22.19 -17.56 -25.05
C SER A 317 22.02 -16.26 -24.26
#